data_AF-A0A3C1S8J1-F1
#
_entry.id   AF-A0A3C1S8J1-F1
#
_cell.length_a   1.000
_cell.length_b   1.000
_cell.length_c   1.000
_cell.angle_alpha   90.00
_cell.angle_beta   90.00
_cell.angle_gamma   90.00
#
_symmetry.space_group_name_H-M   'P 1'
#
loop_
_entity.id
_entity.type
_entity.pdbx_description
1 polymer ?
#
loop_
_entity_poly.entity_id
_entity_poly.type
_entity_poly.pdbx_seq_one_letter_code
_entity_poly.pdbx_strand_id
1 'polypeptide(L)'
;MKPKYFLIICQEIFLKMIQLTPLDKSVAGQEIIQMGRIEGEIVGKIHLAQRLMKRKITPERKLLEQNPKELRAILKKLETELKAW
;
A
#
# COMPACT_ATOMS: atom_id res chain seq x y z
N MET A 1 27.69 -36.64 6.22
CA MET A 1 26.93 -35.88 5.21
C MET A 1 27.63 -34.55 4.95
N LYS A 2 27.90 -34.18 3.68
CA LYS A 2 28.61 -32.93 3.36
C LYS A 2 27.67 -31.73 3.58
N PRO A 3 28.11 -30.61 4.18
CA PRO A 3 27.27 -29.48 4.58
C PRO A 3 26.53 -28.79 3.42
N LYS A 4 27.00 -28.97 2.18
CA LYS A 4 26.38 -28.44 0.96
C LYS A 4 24.98 -29.01 0.68
N TYR A 5 24.71 -30.26 1.07
CA TYR A 5 23.42 -30.90 0.80
C TYR A 5 22.30 -30.40 1.72
N PHE A 6 22.63 -29.98 2.95
CA PHE A 6 21.67 -29.44 3.89
C PHE A 6 21.15 -28.07 3.44
N LEU A 7 22.02 -27.21 2.92
CA LEU A 7 21.65 -25.89 2.43
C LEU A 7 20.71 -25.96 1.21
N ILE A 8 20.96 -26.91 0.31
CA ILE A 8 20.13 -27.15 -0.89
C ILE A 8 18.73 -27.60 -0.48
N ILE A 9 18.62 -28.54 0.46
CA ILE A 9 17.33 -29.05 0.94
C ILE A 9 16.54 -27.95 1.66
N CYS A 10 17.20 -27.13 2.48
CA CYS A 10 16.54 -25.99 3.13
C CYS A 10 16.02 -24.95 2.11
N GLN A 11 16.78 -24.68 1.05
CA GLN A 11 16.38 -23.72 0.02
C GLN A 11 15.19 -24.25 -0.79
N GLU A 12 15.17 -25.55 -1.09
CA GLU A 12 14.10 -26.23 -1.81
C GLU A 12 12.79 -26.27 -0.99
N ILE A 13 12.87 -26.52 0.32
CA ILE A 13 11.72 -26.48 1.24
C ILE A 13 11.14 -25.06 1.34
N PHE A 14 11.99 -24.03 1.41
CA PHE A 14 11.55 -22.63 1.49
C PHE A 14 10.81 -22.19 0.20
N LEU A 15 11.36 -22.52 -0.97
CA LEU A 15 10.71 -22.27 -2.26
C LEU A 15 9.36 -23.01 -2.36
N LYS A 16 9.27 -24.23 -1.83
CA LYS A 16 8.04 -25.03 -1.83
C LYS A 16 6.97 -24.47 -0.89
N MET A 17 7.34 -23.90 0.26
CA MET A 17 6.40 -23.22 1.16
C MET A 17 5.82 -21.94 0.54
N ILE A 18 6.62 -21.14 -0.18
CA ILE A 18 6.12 -19.95 -0.90
C ILE A 18 5.06 -20.33 -1.93
N GLN A 19 5.22 -21.46 -2.63
CA GLN A 19 4.24 -21.91 -3.63
C GLN A 19 2.96 -22.49 -3.03
N LEU A 20 3.00 -23.03 -1.81
CA LEU A 20 1.84 -23.66 -1.17
C LEU A 20 0.89 -22.65 -0.50
N THR A 21 1.41 -21.48 -0.08
CA THR A 21 0.62 -20.37 0.46
C THR A 21 0.85 -19.11 -0.36
N PRO A 22 0.22 -18.97 -1.55
CA PRO A 22 0.22 -17.70 -2.24
C PRO A 22 -0.46 -16.67 -1.34
N LEU A 23 0.31 -15.68 -0.87
CA LEU A 23 -0.18 -14.59 -0.03
C LEU A 23 -1.40 -13.93 -0.71
N ASP A 24 -1.34 -13.73 -2.02
CA ASP A 24 -2.42 -13.24 -2.88
C ASP A 24 -3.76 -14.02 -2.82
N LYS A 25 -3.75 -15.30 -2.41
CA LYS A 25 -4.98 -16.11 -2.26
C LYS A 25 -5.40 -16.33 -0.82
N SER A 26 -4.56 -15.95 0.14
CA SER A 26 -4.95 -15.92 1.56
C SER A 26 -5.86 -14.71 1.79
N VAL A 27 -6.89 -14.86 2.63
CA VAL A 27 -7.77 -13.76 3.04
C VAL A 27 -6.94 -12.59 3.56
N ALA A 28 -5.94 -12.88 4.40
CA ALA A 28 -5.03 -11.87 4.94
C ALA A 28 -4.23 -11.14 3.85
N GLY A 29 -3.79 -11.83 2.80
CA GLY A 29 -3.04 -11.18 1.72
C GLY A 29 -3.94 -10.41 0.76
N GLN A 30 -5.17 -10.87 0.53
CA GLN A 30 -6.18 -10.09 -0.20
C GLN A 30 -6.57 -8.81 0.56
N GLU A 31 -6.66 -8.87 1.90
CA GLU A 31 -6.88 -7.70 2.74
C GLU A 31 -5.72 -6.70 2.64
N ILE A 32 -4.47 -7.17 2.66
CA ILE A 32 -3.28 -6.31 2.47
C ILE A 32 -3.29 -5.64 1.09
N ILE A 33 -3.60 -6.38 0.03
CA ILE A 33 -3.68 -5.86 -1.34
C ILE A 33 -4.82 -4.84 -1.46
N GLN A 34 -5.98 -5.13 -0.88
CA GLN A 34 -7.12 -4.21 -0.87
C GLN A 34 -6.81 -2.93 -0.09
N MET A 35 -6.18 -3.04 1.08
CA MET A 35 -5.75 -1.88 1.86
C MET A 35 -4.77 -1.02 1.06
N GLY A 36 -3.75 -1.62 0.44
CA GLY A 36 -2.80 -0.88 -0.40
C GLY A 36 -3.47 -0.19 -1.61
N ARG A 37 -4.46 -0.83 -2.23
CA ARG A 37 -5.25 -0.21 -3.31
C ARG A 37 -6.07 0.98 -2.83
N ILE A 38 -6.72 0.86 -1.68
CA ILE A 38 -7.53 1.93 -1.09
C ILE A 38 -6.65 3.13 -0.70
N GLU A 39 -5.50 2.87 -0.08
CA GLU A 39 -4.53 3.92 0.28
C GLU A 39 -4.00 4.64 -0.96
N GLY A 40 -3.59 3.89 -1.99
CA GLY A 40 -3.13 4.47 -3.25
C GLY A 40 -4.19 5.33 -3.95
N GLU A 41 -5.46 4.90 -3.92
CA GLU A 41 -6.55 5.69 -4.50
C GLU A 41 -6.77 7.01 -3.74
N ILE A 42 -6.71 7.00 -2.41
CA ILE A 42 -6.88 8.20 -1.59
C ILE A 42 -5.73 9.19 -1.84
N VAL A 43 -4.50 8.70 -1.91
CA VAL A 43 -3.33 9.53 -2.22
C VAL A 43 -3.47 10.18 -3.60
N GLY A 44 -3.90 9.41 -4.60
CA GLY A 44 -4.18 9.94 -5.94
C GLY A 44 -5.25 11.04 -5.95
N LYS A 45 -6.34 10.86 -5.19
CA LYS A 45 -7.39 11.88 -5.04
C LYS A 45 -6.88 13.15 -4.34
N ILE A 46 -6.04 13.02 -3.31
CA ILE A 46 -5.40 14.16 -2.63
C ILE A 46 -4.54 14.95 -3.62
N HIS A 47 -3.69 14.28 -4.40
CA HIS A 47 -2.84 14.96 -5.41
C HIS A 47 -3.67 15.65 -6.49
N LEU A 48 -4.74 15.02 -6.94
CA LEU A 48 -5.65 15.61 -7.92
C LEU A 48 -6.29 16.89 -7.35
N ALA A 49 -6.83 16.84 -6.13
CA ALA A 49 -7.40 18.01 -5.47
C ALA A 49 -6.37 19.13 -5.27
N GLN A 50 -5.14 18.80 -4.85
CA GLN A 50 -4.06 19.76 -4.71
C GLN A 50 -3.68 20.42 -6.05
N ARG A 51 -3.66 19.65 -7.15
CA ARG A 51 -3.42 20.18 -8.51
C ARG A 51 -4.53 21.11 -8.96
N LEU A 52 -5.80 20.72 -8.77
CA LEU A 52 -6.96 21.55 -9.11
C LEU A 52 -6.93 22.88 -8.36
N MET A 53 -6.55 22.85 -7.09
CA MET A 53 -6.39 24.04 -6.25
C MET A 53 -5.07 24.81 -6.48
N LYS A 54 -4.24 24.42 -7.45
CA LYS A 54 -2.91 24.98 -7.73
C LYS A 54 -2.00 25.06 -6.49
N ARG A 55 -2.15 24.13 -5.54
CA ARG A 55 -1.33 24.03 -4.34
C ARG A 55 -0.09 23.18 -4.59
N LYS A 56 0.92 23.35 -3.74
CA LYS A 56 2.10 22.49 -3.72
C LYS A 56 1.67 21.05 -3.43
N ILE A 57 2.05 20.12 -4.30
CA ILE A 57 1.74 18.70 -4.15
C ILE A 57 2.52 18.14 -2.96
N THR A 58 1.83 17.44 -2.05
CA THR A 58 2.48 16.74 -0.95
C THR A 58 3.19 15.50 -1.49
N PRO A 59 4.46 15.26 -1.19
CA PRO A 59 5.17 14.07 -1.68
C PRO A 59 4.51 12.79 -1.15
N GLU A 60 4.41 11.79 -2.02
CA GLU A 60 3.74 10.51 -1.77
C GLU A 60 4.23 9.80 -0.50
N ARG A 61 5.55 9.81 -0.26
CA ARG A 61 6.16 9.21 0.95
C ARG A 61 5.53 9.76 2.24
N LYS A 62 5.34 11.07 2.33
CA LYS A 62 4.74 11.72 3.51
C LYS A 62 3.27 11.36 3.70
N LEU A 63 2.56 10.99 2.62
CA LEU A 63 1.17 10.56 2.68
C LEU A 63 1.07 9.07 3.04
N LEU A 64 1.97 8.24 2.53
CA LEU A 64 2.05 6.81 2.86
C LEU A 64 2.53 6.54 4.29
N GLU A 65 3.29 7.47 4.89
CA GLU A 65 3.65 7.43 6.31
C GLU A 65 2.47 7.77 7.25
N GLN A 66 1.36 8.28 6.72
CA GLN A 66 0.18 8.65 7.52
C GLN A 66 -0.85 7.53 7.60
N ASN A 67 -1.58 7.51 8.72
CA ASN A 67 -2.63 6.55 8.99
C ASN A 67 -3.82 6.75 8.00
N PRO A 68 -4.56 5.71 7.56
CA PRO A 68 -5.66 5.88 6.60
C PRO A 68 -6.76 6.84 7.07
N LYS A 69 -6.94 6.98 8.39
CA LYS A 69 -7.85 7.96 8.98
C LYS A 69 -7.41 9.41 8.72
N GLU A 70 -6.12 9.69 8.79
CA GLU A 70 -5.56 11.01 8.53
C GLU A 70 -5.64 11.35 7.04
N LEU A 71 -5.31 10.39 6.17
CA LEU A 71 -5.46 10.54 4.72
C LEU A 71 -6.90 10.89 4.33
N ARG A 72 -7.90 10.22 4.92
CA ARG A 72 -9.31 10.54 4.73
C ARG A 72 -9.67 11.94 5.25
N ALA A 73 -9.11 12.36 6.38
CA ALA A 73 -9.35 13.69 6.93
C ALA A 73 -8.79 14.80 6.02
N ILE A 74 -7.58 14.59 5.47
CA ILE A 74 -6.96 15.50 4.50
C ILE A 74 -7.80 15.59 3.24
N LEU A 75 -8.22 14.45 2.69
CA LEU A 75 -9.07 14.42 1.50
C LEU A 75 -10.38 15.17 1.75
N LYS A 76 -11.07 14.90 2.86
CA LYS A 76 -12.34 15.57 3.21
C LYS A 76 -12.18 17.08 3.37
N LYS A 77 -11.06 17.53 3.95
CA LYS A 77 -10.73 18.95 4.05
C LYS A 77 -10.55 19.56 2.66
N LEU A 78 -9.77 18.93 1.79
CA LEU A 78 -9.57 19.39 0.40
C LEU A 78 -10.87 19.41 -0.40
N GLU A 79 -11.73 18.40 -0.26
CA GLU A 79 -13.07 18.38 -0.90
C GLU A 79 -13.98 19.50 -0.40
N THR A 80 -13.94 19.80 0.90
CA THR A 80 -14.73 20.90 1.48
C THR A 80 -14.25 22.25 0.94
N GLU A 81 -12.94 22.43 0.84
CA GLU A 81 -12.36 23.65 0.25
C GLU A 81 -12.64 23.75 -1.25
N LEU A 82 -12.68 22.63 -1.98
CA LEU A 82 -13.05 22.60 -3.40
C LEU A 82 -14.53 22.95 -3.62
N LYS A 83 -15.44 22.54 -2.72
CA LYS A 83 -16.87 22.89 -2.79
C LYS A 83 -17.16 24.35 -2.42
N ALA A 84 -16.25 24.98 -1.68
CA ALA A 84 -16.39 26.39 -1.27
C ALA A 84 -15.88 27.36 -2.35
N TRP A 85 -15.31 26.84 -3.44
CA TRP A 85 -14.87 27.56 -4.63
C TRP A 85 -15.97 27.54 -5.69
#